data_AF-A0A850SWG1-F1
#
_entry.id   AF-A0A850SWG1-F1
#
_cell.length_a   1.000
_cell.length_b   1.000
_cell.length_c   1.000
_cell.angle_alpha   90.00
_cell.angle_beta   90.00
_cell.angle_gamma   90.00
#
_symmetry.space_group_name_H-M   'P 1'
#
loop_
_entity.id
_entity.type
_entity.pdbx_description
1 polymer ?
#
loop_
_entity_poly.entity_id
_entity_poly.type
_entity_poly.pdbx_seq_one_letter_code
_entity_poly.pdbx_strand_id
1 'polypeptide(L)' 'MTAEIVNLRKARKAKARAEREAQAAANRLRFGRSKAERSREEAETVRHERSLDGARLPMTRHDRRDEDGGS' A
#
# COMPACT_ATOMS: atom_id res chain seq x y z
N MET A 1 -37.43 -15.79 41.11
CA MET A 1 -36.57 -15.13 40.10
C MET A 1 -35.17 -15.07 40.68
N THR A 2 -34.22 -15.80 40.09
CA THR A 2 -32.85 -15.92 40.58
C THR A 2 -31.99 -14.84 39.93
N ALA A 3 -31.46 -13.92 40.74
CA ALA A 3 -30.55 -12.88 40.24
C ALA A 3 -29.22 -13.53 39.80
N GLU A 4 -28.90 -13.42 38.52
CA GLU A 4 -27.68 -13.95 37.94
C GLU A 4 -26.52 -13.03 38.31
N ILE A 5 -25.57 -13.54 39.12
CA ILE A 5 -24.42 -12.78 39.60
C ILE A 5 -23.42 -12.64 38.44
N VAL A 6 -23.63 -11.64 37.59
CA VAL A 6 -22.71 -11.31 36.50
C VAL A 6 -21.43 -10.69 37.05
N ASN A 7 -20.30 -11.34 36.78
CA ASN A 7 -18.99 -10.84 37.19
C ASN A 7 -18.55 -9.68 36.28
N LEU A 8 -18.83 -8.46 36.75
CA LEU A 8 -18.51 -7.23 36.02
C LEU A 8 -17.00 -7.04 35.75
N ARG A 9 -16.10 -7.66 36.54
CA ARG A 9 -14.65 -7.59 36.29
C ARG A 9 -14.28 -8.36 35.02
N LYS A 10 -14.83 -9.56 34.84
CA LYS A 10 -14.63 -10.37 33.63
C LYS A 10 -15.20 -9.65 32.40
N ALA A 11 -16.40 -9.08 32.52
CA ALA A 11 -17.03 -8.30 31.46
C ALA A 11 -16.18 -7.10 31.02
N ARG A 12 -15.68 -6.30 31.98
CA ARG A 12 -14.77 -5.18 31.67
C ARG A 12 -13.48 -5.64 31.00
N LYS A 13 -12.88 -6.75 31.46
CA LYS A 13 -11.66 -7.30 30.87
C LYS A 13 -11.88 -7.79 29.43
N ALA A 14 -13.02 -8.41 29.16
CA ALA A 14 -13.40 -8.83 27.81
C ALA A 14 -13.57 -7.62 26.89
N LYS A 15 -14.30 -6.58 27.32
CA LYS A 15 -14.46 -5.33 26.57
C LYS A 15 -13.12 -4.67 26.24
N ALA A 16 -12.24 -4.54 27.23
CA ALA A 16 -10.91 -3.96 27.04
C ALA A 16 -9.99 -4.79 26.12
N ARG A 17 -10.23 -6.09 25.98
CA ARG A 17 -9.50 -6.93 25.02
C ARG A 17 -10.05 -6.71 23.60
N ALA A 18 -11.37 -6.69 23.45
CA ALA A 18 -12.03 -6.44 22.16
C ALA A 18 -11.67 -5.05 21.59
N GLU A 19 -11.66 -4.01 22.43
CA GLU A 19 -11.25 -2.65 22.02
C GLU A 19 -9.80 -2.62 21.52
N ARG A 20 -8.88 -3.33 22.19
CA ARG A 20 -7.47 -3.44 21.77
C ARG A 20 -7.32 -4.17 20.44
N GLU A 21 -8.07 -5.24 20.23
CA GLU A 21 -8.07 -5.99 18.97
C GLU A 21 -8.63 -5.15 17.82
N ALA A 22 -9.72 -4.42 18.05
CA ALA A 22 -10.29 -3.49 17.07
C ALA A 22 -9.30 -2.37 16.71
N GLN A 23 -8.62 -1.79 17.69
CA GLN A 23 -7.59 -0.78 17.45
C GLN A 23 -6.41 -1.36 16.68
N ALA A 24 -5.97 -2.58 17.01
CA ALA A 24 -4.91 -3.26 16.30
C ALA A 24 -5.30 -3.56 14.84
N ALA A 25 -6.54 -3.99 14.58
CA ALA A 25 -7.07 -4.18 13.24
C ALA A 25 -7.13 -2.86 12.45
N ALA A 26 -7.65 -1.79 13.07
CA ALA A 26 -7.67 -0.45 12.46
C ALA A 26 -6.24 0.05 12.16
N ASN A 27 -5.29 -0.22 13.05
CA ASN A 27 -3.89 0.12 12.84
C ASN A 27 -3.24 -0.77 11.76
N ARG A 28 -3.59 -2.05 11.65
CA ARG A 28 -3.17 -2.90 10.52
C ARG A 28 -3.78 -2.47 9.19
N LEU A 29 -4.97 -1.87 9.19
CA LEU A 29 -5.54 -1.32 7.95
C LEU A 29 -4.86 0.01 7.58
N ARG A 30 -4.69 0.89 8.57
CA ARG A 30 -4.09 2.22 8.38
C ARG A 30 -2.58 2.18 8.14
N PHE A 31 -1.89 1.26 8.80
CA PHE A 31 -0.44 1.11 8.82
C PHE A 31 -0.01 -0.30 8.37
N GLY A 32 -0.88 -1.04 7.68
CA GLY A 32 -0.63 -2.40 7.17
C GLY A 32 0.53 -2.52 6.22
N ARG A 33 0.98 -1.39 5.68
CA ARG A 33 2.34 -1.26 5.18
C ARG A 33 3.20 -0.72 6.31
N SER A 34 4.01 -1.60 6.88
CA SER A 34 5.05 -1.20 7.81
C SER A 34 5.93 -0.11 7.18
N LYS A 35 6.58 0.72 8.01
CA LYS A 35 7.52 1.75 7.50
C LYS A 35 8.59 1.14 6.59
N ALA A 36 9.02 -0.08 6.90
CA ALA A 36 9.96 -0.85 6.09
C ALA A 36 9.38 -1.24 4.71
N GLU A 37 8.12 -1.68 4.65
CA GLU A 37 7.46 -2.01 3.37
C GLU A 37 7.24 -0.77 2.50
N ARG A 38 6.77 0.34 3.10
CA ARG A 38 6.64 1.61 2.38
C ARG A 38 7.96 2.10 1.79
N SER A 39 9.04 2.06 2.59
CA SER A 39 10.36 2.48 2.12
C SER A 39 10.92 1.58 1.00
N ARG A 40 10.64 0.28 1.06
CA ARG A 40 11.00 -0.64 -0.02
C ARG A 40 10.23 -0.33 -1.30
N GLU A 41 8.91 -0.14 -1.18
CA GLU A 41 8.04 0.20 -2.31
C GLU A 41 8.44 1.53 -2.94
N GLU A 42 8.71 2.57 -2.14
CA GLU A 42 9.24 3.87 -2.62
C GLU A 42 10.60 3.70 -3.32
N ALA A 43 11.49 2.86 -2.79
CA ALA A 43 12.77 2.59 -3.44
C ALA A 43 12.61 1.81 -4.76
N GLU A 44 11.59 0.96 -4.87
CA GLU A 44 11.26 0.26 -6.11
C GLU A 44 10.62 1.21 -7.12
N THR A 45 9.69 2.07 -6.72
CA THR A 45 9.08 3.07 -7.62
C THR A 45 10.12 4.02 -8.16
N VAL A 46 11.03 4.53 -7.34
CA VAL A 46 12.11 5.42 -7.80
C VAL A 46 13.05 4.72 -8.77
N ARG A 47 13.35 3.42 -8.57
CA ARG A 47 14.14 2.64 -9.53
C ARG A 47 13.39 2.48 -10.85
N HIS A 48 12.11 2.13 -10.80
CA HIS A 48 11.28 1.99 -11.99
C HIS A 48 11.18 3.30 -12.78
N GLU A 49 10.94 4.43 -12.10
CA GLU A 49 10.88 5.75 -12.73
C GLU A 49 12.21 6.09 -13.42
N ARG A 50 13.35 5.87 -12.75
CA ARG A 50 14.67 6.09 -13.35
C ARG A 50 14.93 5.19 -14.55
N SER A 51 14.51 3.92 -14.49
CA SER A 51 14.63 3.01 -15.63
C SER A 51 13.78 3.45 -16.81
N LEU A 52 12.55 3.94 -16.57
CA LEU A 52 11.67 4.45 -17.63
C LEU A 52 12.18 5.75 -18.24
N ASP A 53 12.72 6.66 -17.41
CA ASP A 53 13.31 7.92 -17.88
C ASP A 53 14.59 7.68 -18.69
N GLY A 54 15.48 6.80 -18.22
CA GLY A 54 16.67 6.39 -18.98
C GLY A 54 16.37 5.60 -20.25
N ALA A 55 15.25 4.86 -20.28
CA ALA A 55 14.76 4.15 -21.47
C ALA A 55 13.91 5.04 -22.40
N ARG A 56 13.69 6.31 -22.05
CA ARG A 56 12.94 7.23 -22.89
C ARG A 56 13.78 7.62 -24.10
N LEU A 57 13.60 6.87 -25.18
CA LEU A 57 14.08 7.25 -26.49
C LEU A 57 13.54 8.65 -26.83
N PRO A 58 14.40 9.60 -27.23
CA PRO A 58 13.92 10.89 -27.74
C PRO A 58 13.01 10.57 -28.92
N MET A 59 11.76 11.02 -28.85
CA MET A 59 10.83 10.92 -29.96
C MET A 59 11.38 11.76 -31.11
N THR A 60 12.21 11.14 -31.94
CA THR A 60 12.69 11.77 -33.17
C THR A 60 11.45 11.95 -34.05
N ARG A 61 11.25 13.17 -34.54
CA ARG A 61 10.20 13.48 -35.54
C ARG A 61 10.55 12.87 -36.92
N HIS A 62 11.23 11.73 -36.98
CA HIS A 62 11.87 11.25 -38.20
C HIS A 62 11.47 9.81 -38.50
N ASP A 63 10.17 9.60 -38.73
CA ASP A 63 9.65 8.30 -39.21
C ASP A 63 8.75 8.44 -40.45
N ARG A 64 8.88 9.52 -41.23
CA ARG A 64 8.15 9.69 -42.51
C ARG A 64 8.93 10.47 -43.57
N ARG A 65 10.20 10.13 -43.80
CA ARG A 65 10.98 10.67 -44.92
C ARG A 65 11.72 9.54 -45.65
N ASP A 66 10.99 8.50 -46.00
CA ASP A 66 11.50 7.38 -46.83
C ASP A 66 10.54 7.02 -47.98
N GLU A 67 9.73 7.97 -48.47
CA GLU A 67 8.97 7.82 -49.71
C GLU A 67 9.43 8.83 -50.77
N ASP A 68 10.72 8.80 -51.11
CA ASP A 68 11.24 9.37 -52.36
C ASP A 68 12.27 8.39 -52.94
N GLY A 69 11.85 7.59 -53.92
CA GLY A 69 12.78 6.89 -54.83
C GLY A 69 12.55 5.38 -55.00
N GLY A 70 11.70 5.00 -55.95
CA GLY A 70 11.57 3.62 -56.40
C GLY A 70 10.78 3.48 -57.70
N SER A 71 11.45 3.83 -58.81
CA SER A 71 11.18 3.52 -60.24
C SER A 71 9.77 3.64 -60.83
#